data_AF-A0A1M7YNN7-F1
#
_entry.id   AF-A0A1M7YNN7-F1
#
_cell.length_a   1.000
_cell.length_b   1.000
_cell.length_c   1.000
_cell.angle_alpha   90.00
_cell.angle_beta   90.00
_cell.angle_gamma   90.00
#
_symmetry.space_group_name_H-M   'P 1'
#
loop_
_entity.id
_entity.type
_entity.pdbx_description
1 polymer ?
#
loop_
_entity_poly.entity_id
_entity_poly.type
_entity_poly.pdbx_seq_one_letter_code
_entity_poly.pdbx_strand_id
1 'polypeptide(L)'
;MEATWDPVDLPNPADYKWENVMYEYHNYLYDDYDNAQGKQIANMETKVNAIAAADYNVLGYMGEFNYFNNMDAWGKAGDSAENRPLTHVVTKYAVMPARGNSLGLKTVDFSEGDYSLKGLHTNLFVSVQEDGSLLAKDAAAKNYFHIIKGKNGTILLRAEDKTYVTVDKTTKKLKTGGKTEKDADKFTVTEMSDSLYAIRSSVTGKFVCADENLAGVPLIADRDSPSSWESFYITAK
;
A
#
# COMPACT_ATOMS: atom_id res chain seq x y z
N MET A 1 1.72 27.03 15.28
CA MET A 1 2.55 25.90 14.81
C MET A 1 3.23 26.46 13.58
N GLU A 2 4.54 26.67 13.65
CA GLU A 2 5.31 27.08 12.48
C GLU A 2 6.03 25.84 11.99
N ALA A 3 5.81 25.49 10.73
CA ALA A 3 6.48 24.36 10.14
C ALA A 3 7.94 24.67 9.85
N THR A 4 8.79 23.66 9.96
CA THR A 4 10.21 23.78 9.63
C THR A 4 10.48 23.20 8.26
N TRP A 5 11.44 23.82 7.57
CA TRP A 5 11.89 23.32 6.27
C TRP A 5 12.70 22.05 6.44
N ASP A 6 13.76 22.06 7.25
CA ASP A 6 14.62 20.89 7.45
C ASP A 6 14.48 20.30 8.85
N PRO A 7 14.57 18.96 9.00
CA PRO A 7 14.46 18.31 10.30
C PRO A 7 15.57 18.72 11.26
N VAL A 8 16.76 19.04 10.75
CA VAL A 8 17.89 19.48 11.59
C VAL A 8 17.62 20.79 12.33
N ASP A 9 16.65 21.58 11.88
CA ASP A 9 16.26 22.84 12.52
C ASP A 9 15.37 22.61 13.76
N LEU A 10 14.87 21.39 13.94
CA LEU A 10 14.03 21.03 15.08
C LEU A 10 14.89 20.53 16.25
N PRO A 11 14.61 20.99 17.48
CA PRO A 11 15.32 20.52 18.66
C PRO A 11 14.95 19.07 18.97
N ASN A 12 15.87 18.23 19.44
CA ASN A 12 15.48 16.89 19.91
C ASN A 12 14.60 17.01 21.17
N PRO A 13 13.34 16.51 21.18
CA PRO A 13 12.44 16.60 22.34
C PRO A 13 13.03 16.02 23.62
N ALA A 14 13.87 14.99 23.51
CA ALA A 14 14.48 14.31 24.65
C ALA A 14 15.40 15.24 25.46
N ASP A 15 16.08 16.17 24.81
CA ASP A 15 16.99 17.13 25.46
C ASP A 15 16.21 18.10 26.37
N TYR A 16 14.94 18.34 26.06
CA TYR A 16 14.06 19.24 26.80
C TYR A 16 13.01 18.51 27.64
N LYS A 17 13.02 17.17 27.63
CA LYS A 17 12.03 16.30 28.30
C LYS A 17 10.60 16.63 27.88
N TRP A 18 10.40 16.97 26.61
CA TRP A 18 9.08 17.25 26.08
C TRP A 18 8.34 15.94 25.79
N GLU A 19 7.04 15.93 26.13
CA GLU A 19 6.12 14.84 25.84
C GLU A 19 4.98 15.35 24.97
N ASN A 20 4.34 14.48 24.19
CA ASN A 20 3.24 14.82 23.28
C ASN A 20 3.62 15.85 22.21
N VAL A 21 4.83 15.72 21.65
CA VAL A 21 5.34 16.58 20.58
C VAL A 21 4.98 16.01 19.21
N MET A 22 4.62 16.90 18.30
CA MET A 22 4.41 16.61 16.89
C MET A 22 5.20 17.63 16.05
N TYR A 23 5.78 17.17 14.96
CA TYR A 23 6.47 18.01 13.99
C TYR A 23 5.73 18.12 12.66
N GLU A 24 5.67 19.35 12.18
CA GLU A 24 5.10 19.72 10.90
C GLU A 24 6.23 20.17 9.97
N TYR A 25 6.28 19.58 8.78
CA TYR A 25 7.29 19.87 7.76
C TYR A 25 6.65 20.47 6.52
N HIS A 26 7.36 21.38 5.86
CA HIS A 26 6.99 21.90 4.54
C HIS A 26 7.98 21.45 3.47
N ASN A 27 7.48 21.20 2.25
CA ASN A 27 8.36 20.82 1.15
C ASN A 27 7.87 21.37 -0.21
N TYR A 28 8.71 22.17 -0.85
CA TYR A 28 8.44 22.75 -2.16
C TYR A 28 9.69 22.67 -3.02
N LEU A 29 9.51 22.27 -4.28
CA LEU A 29 10.55 22.38 -5.29
C LEU A 29 10.06 23.29 -6.42
N TYR A 30 10.63 24.48 -6.52
CA TYR A 30 10.28 25.44 -7.58
C TYR A 30 11.08 25.22 -8.88
N ASP A 31 12.08 24.34 -8.88
CA ASP A 31 13.03 24.18 -10.00
C ASP A 31 12.53 23.25 -11.13
N ASP A 32 11.47 22.48 -10.91
CA ASP A 32 10.93 21.52 -11.89
C ASP A 32 9.40 21.45 -11.80
N TYR A 33 8.71 22.56 -12.07
CA TYR A 33 7.25 22.72 -11.90
C TYR A 33 6.41 21.62 -12.57
N ASP A 34 6.81 21.20 -13.76
CA ASP A 34 6.10 20.16 -14.52
C ASP A 34 6.66 18.76 -14.22
N ASN A 35 7.62 18.63 -13.31
CA ASN A 35 8.34 17.41 -12.96
C ASN A 35 8.84 16.63 -14.18
N ALA A 36 9.21 17.37 -15.24
CA ALA A 36 9.65 16.79 -16.51
C ALA A 36 10.96 16.01 -16.36
N GLN A 37 11.73 16.32 -15.31
CA GLN A 37 12.99 15.66 -14.97
C GLN A 37 12.85 14.73 -13.75
N GLY A 38 11.63 14.52 -13.25
CA GLY A 38 11.38 13.67 -12.07
C GLY A 38 11.86 14.28 -10.75
N LYS A 39 12.26 15.55 -10.72
CA LYS A 39 12.92 16.15 -9.56
C LYS A 39 11.98 16.41 -8.40
N GLN A 40 10.69 16.64 -8.64
CA GLN A 40 9.73 16.84 -7.55
C GLN A 40 9.63 15.60 -6.65
N ILE A 41 9.62 14.41 -7.26
CA ILE A 41 9.58 13.14 -6.53
C ILE A 41 10.88 12.94 -5.76
N ALA A 42 12.02 13.07 -6.44
CA ALA A 42 13.35 12.93 -5.81
C ALA A 42 13.56 13.92 -4.65
N ASN A 43 13.02 15.13 -4.77
CA ASN A 43 13.06 16.15 -3.72
C ASN A 43 12.25 15.72 -2.49
N MET A 44 11.00 15.27 -2.68
CA MET A 44 10.20 14.73 -1.57
C MET A 44 10.89 13.53 -0.92
N GLU A 45 11.41 12.61 -1.72
CA GLU A 45 12.14 11.44 -1.22
C GLU A 45 13.36 11.83 -0.39
N THR A 46 14.07 12.89 -0.79
CA THR A 46 15.20 13.42 -0.04
C THR A 46 14.75 13.99 1.30
N LYS A 47 13.67 14.78 1.31
CA LYS A 47 13.09 15.36 2.54
C LYS A 47 12.69 14.28 3.53
N VAL A 48 11.95 13.29 3.04
CA VAL A 48 11.45 12.17 3.81
C VAL A 48 12.60 11.34 4.41
N ASN A 49 13.68 11.12 3.65
CA ASN A 49 14.89 10.45 4.15
C ASN A 49 15.61 11.27 5.22
N ALA A 50 15.66 12.59 5.09
CA ALA A 50 16.27 13.46 6.09
C ALA A 50 15.49 13.41 7.41
N ILE A 51 14.15 13.40 7.36
CA ILE A 51 13.29 13.29 8.56
C ILE A 51 13.53 11.94 9.24
N ALA A 52 13.61 10.87 8.45
CA ALA A 52 13.91 9.53 8.96
C ALA A 52 15.29 9.46 9.65
N ALA A 53 16.30 10.09 9.04
CA ALA A 53 17.66 10.10 9.57
C ALA A 53 17.81 10.93 10.85
N ALA A 54 16.93 11.91 11.06
CA ALA A 54 16.92 12.72 12.28
C ALA A 54 16.39 11.96 13.50
N ASP A 55 15.50 10.98 13.28
CA ASP A 55 15.04 9.99 14.27
C ASP A 55 14.64 10.57 15.65
N TYR A 56 13.92 11.69 15.64
CA TYR A 56 13.45 12.34 16.87
C TYR A 56 12.37 11.55 17.65
N ASN A 57 11.93 10.40 17.12
CA ASN A 57 10.91 9.52 17.72
C ASN A 57 9.61 10.25 18.13
N VAL A 58 9.16 11.18 17.29
CA VAL A 58 7.89 11.90 17.44
C VAL A 58 7.02 11.79 16.19
N LEU A 59 5.74 12.09 16.35
CA LEU A 59 4.80 12.11 15.23
C LEU A 59 5.18 13.24 14.26
N GLY A 60 5.53 12.89 13.04
CA GLY A 60 5.80 13.84 11.96
C GLY A 60 4.67 13.87 10.92
N TYR A 61 4.40 15.03 10.36
CA TYR A 61 3.52 15.16 9.20
C TYR A 61 4.02 16.23 8.22
N MET A 62 3.69 16.06 6.94
CA MET A 62 3.96 17.07 5.92
C MET A 62 2.75 17.99 5.85
N GLY A 63 2.88 19.21 6.38
CA GLY A 63 1.80 20.18 6.50
C GLY A 63 1.48 20.89 5.19
N GLU A 64 2.51 21.39 4.51
CA GLU A 64 2.35 22.09 3.24
C GLU A 64 3.39 21.65 2.21
N PHE A 65 2.92 21.30 1.02
CA PHE A 65 3.76 20.93 -0.11
C PHE A 65 2.97 20.95 -1.41
N ASN A 66 3.69 20.97 -2.53
CA ASN A 66 3.06 21.04 -3.84
C ASN A 66 3.94 20.36 -4.91
N TYR A 67 3.32 19.54 -5.76
CA TYR A 67 3.94 19.00 -6.98
C TYR A 67 3.62 19.83 -8.23
N PHE A 68 3.11 21.04 -8.00
CA PHE A 68 2.66 22.05 -8.94
C PHE A 68 1.82 21.47 -10.07
N ASN A 69 2.30 21.56 -11.31
CA ASN A 69 1.53 21.25 -12.50
C ASN A 69 1.50 19.74 -12.81
N ASN A 70 2.28 18.91 -12.10
CA ASN A 70 2.41 17.50 -12.46
C ASN A 70 1.42 16.61 -11.68
N MET A 71 0.27 16.34 -12.30
CA MET A 71 -0.75 15.41 -11.77
C MET A 71 -0.24 13.97 -11.60
N ASP A 72 0.69 13.50 -12.45
CA ASP A 72 1.28 12.16 -12.33
C ASP A 72 2.23 12.04 -11.13
N ALA A 73 2.89 13.14 -10.74
CA ALA A 73 3.76 13.22 -9.58
C ALA A 73 2.96 13.10 -8.28
N TRP A 74 1.75 13.64 -8.24
CA TRP A 74 0.81 13.43 -7.13
C TRP A 74 0.46 11.94 -6.95
N GLY A 75 0.29 11.20 -8.05
CA GLY A 75 0.08 9.74 -8.01
C GLY A 75 1.31 8.97 -7.51
N LYS A 76 2.50 9.26 -8.08
CA LYS A 76 3.77 8.59 -7.73
C LYS A 76 4.31 8.93 -6.34
N ALA A 77 3.96 10.10 -5.81
CA ALA A 77 4.29 10.49 -4.43
C ALA A 77 3.58 9.59 -3.41
N GLY A 78 2.35 9.15 -3.71
CA GLY A 78 1.66 8.11 -2.97
C GLY A 78 2.49 6.82 -2.93
N ASP A 79 2.88 6.32 -4.11
CA ASP A 79 3.65 5.07 -4.28
C ASP A 79 5.05 5.09 -3.61
N SER A 80 5.71 6.25 -3.58
CA SER A 80 7.07 6.40 -3.02
C SER A 80 7.06 6.49 -1.48
N ALA A 81 5.95 6.94 -0.89
CA ALA A 81 5.74 6.94 0.56
C ALA A 81 5.35 5.56 1.09
N GLU A 82 4.68 4.70 0.29
CA GLU A 82 4.28 3.34 0.74
C GLU A 82 5.45 2.39 0.98
N ASN A 83 6.57 2.58 0.26
CA ASN A 83 7.68 1.62 0.21
C ASN A 83 8.82 1.93 1.20
N ARG A 84 8.63 2.85 2.13
CA ARG A 84 9.67 3.26 3.09
C ARG A 84 9.23 2.93 4.52
N PRO A 85 10.07 2.25 5.33
CA PRO A 85 9.78 1.99 6.74
C PRO A 85 9.93 3.30 7.51
N LEU A 86 8.90 4.13 7.47
CA LEU A 86 8.85 5.38 8.20
C LEU A 86 7.72 5.26 9.17
N THR A 87 8.09 5.28 10.45
CA THR A 87 7.18 4.98 11.52
C THR A 87 6.00 5.93 11.55
N HIS A 88 6.12 7.22 11.19
CA HIS A 88 4.95 8.10 11.12
C HIS A 88 5.19 9.32 10.22
N VAL A 89 4.80 9.27 8.94
CA VAL A 89 4.51 10.47 8.14
C VAL A 89 3.05 10.42 7.76
N VAL A 90 2.20 11.19 8.46
CA VAL A 90 0.79 11.35 8.09
C VAL A 90 0.72 12.42 7.00
N THR A 91 0.71 12.04 5.71
CA THR A 91 0.34 12.99 4.66
C THR A 91 -1.19 13.15 4.66
N LYS A 92 -1.69 14.20 5.31
CA LYS A 92 -3.11 14.57 5.22
C LYS A 92 -3.28 15.45 3.99
N TYR A 93 -4.05 14.99 3.00
CA TYR A 93 -4.48 15.85 1.90
C TYR A 93 -6.01 15.94 1.85
N ALA A 94 -6.49 17.10 1.42
CA ALA A 94 -7.83 17.27 0.87
C ALA A 94 -7.76 18.33 -0.24
N VAL A 95 -7.77 17.93 -1.51
CA VAL A 95 -8.36 18.73 -2.59
C VAL A 95 -9.00 17.79 -3.62
N MET A 96 -10.32 17.93 -3.82
CA MET A 96 -11.15 17.34 -4.89
C MET A 96 -11.73 18.52 -5.71
N PRO A 97 -12.09 18.39 -7.03
CA PRO A 97 -13.02 17.36 -7.52
C PRO A 97 -12.85 16.84 -8.97
N ALA A 98 -13.17 15.55 -9.20
CA ALA A 98 -13.90 15.05 -10.38
C ALA A 98 -14.06 13.52 -10.41
N ARG A 99 -13.23 12.76 -9.70
CA ARG A 99 -13.40 11.31 -9.50
C ARG A 99 -12.97 11.03 -8.07
N GLY A 100 -13.83 10.39 -7.28
CA GLY A 100 -13.64 10.19 -5.85
C GLY A 100 -12.28 9.58 -5.57
N ASN A 101 -11.38 10.39 -5.02
CA ASN A 101 -10.02 10.00 -4.64
C ASN A 101 -9.85 10.25 -3.14
N SER A 102 -9.90 9.16 -2.38
CA SER A 102 -9.52 9.12 -0.97
C SER A 102 -8.05 9.51 -0.87
N LEU A 103 -7.78 10.57 -0.11
CA LEU A 103 -6.46 11.20 0.01
C LEU A 103 -5.87 10.91 1.38
N GLY A 104 -4.78 10.15 1.34
CA GLY A 104 -4.16 9.50 2.47
C GLY A 104 -3.85 8.09 1.99
N LEU A 105 -2.60 7.67 2.09
CA LEU A 105 -2.33 6.25 2.00
C LEU A 105 -3.05 5.61 3.19
N LYS A 106 -4.28 5.15 2.96
CA LYS A 106 -4.92 4.29 3.93
C LYS A 106 -4.20 2.97 3.75
N THR A 107 -3.06 2.84 4.44
CA THR A 107 -2.59 1.51 4.81
C THR A 107 -3.77 0.89 5.52
N VAL A 108 -4.40 -0.05 4.85
CA VAL A 108 -5.64 -0.63 5.33
C VAL A 108 -5.24 -1.55 6.46
N ASP A 109 -5.34 -1.03 7.68
CA ASP A 109 -5.18 -1.80 8.89
C ASP A 109 -6.41 -2.69 9.05
N PHE A 110 -6.44 -3.79 8.31
CA PHE A 110 -7.40 -4.86 8.57
C PHE A 110 -7.18 -5.35 10.01
N SER A 111 -8.26 -5.47 10.78
CA SER A 111 -8.22 -6.32 11.96
C SER A 111 -7.83 -7.74 11.54
N GLU A 112 -7.05 -8.44 12.37
CA GLU A 112 -6.82 -9.85 12.10
C GLU A 112 -8.15 -10.60 12.17
N GLY A 113 -8.38 -11.51 11.23
CA GLY A 113 -9.67 -12.17 11.09
C GLY A 113 -9.85 -12.83 9.74
N ASP A 114 -11.02 -13.42 9.53
CA ASP A 114 -11.35 -14.16 8.32
C ASP A 114 -12.08 -13.24 7.32
N TYR A 115 -11.57 -13.18 6.10
CA TYR A 115 -12.08 -12.31 5.05
C TYR A 115 -12.35 -13.08 3.75
N SER A 116 -13.40 -12.66 3.04
CA SER A 116 -13.62 -13.06 1.65
C SER A 116 -12.99 -12.05 0.70
N LEU A 117 -12.49 -12.53 -0.43
CA LEU A 117 -11.96 -11.71 -1.52
C LEU A 117 -12.84 -11.89 -2.74
N LYS A 118 -13.27 -10.78 -3.36
CA LYS A 118 -14.09 -10.80 -4.57
C LYS A 118 -13.53 -9.82 -5.60
N GLY A 119 -13.24 -10.29 -6.82
CA GLY A 119 -12.73 -9.43 -7.89
C GLY A 119 -13.77 -8.40 -8.33
N LEU A 120 -13.33 -7.16 -8.56
CA LEU A 120 -14.21 -6.08 -9.04
C LEU A 120 -14.76 -6.39 -10.43
N HIS A 121 -13.88 -6.65 -11.40
CA HIS A 121 -14.29 -6.85 -12.78
C HIS A 121 -15.01 -8.18 -13.00
N THR A 122 -14.48 -9.26 -12.42
CA THR A 122 -15.08 -10.60 -12.53
C THR A 122 -16.41 -10.70 -11.80
N ASN A 123 -16.59 -9.90 -10.73
CA ASN A 123 -17.69 -10.01 -9.78
C ASN A 123 -17.79 -11.41 -9.14
N LEU A 124 -16.67 -12.14 -9.07
CA LEU A 124 -16.57 -13.50 -8.54
C LEU A 124 -15.60 -13.56 -7.36
N PHE A 125 -15.87 -14.48 -6.45
CA PHE A 125 -15.07 -14.74 -5.26
C PHE A 125 -13.81 -15.54 -5.61
N VAL A 126 -12.73 -15.17 -4.92
CA VAL A 126 -11.47 -15.89 -4.94
C VAL A 126 -11.62 -17.17 -4.12
N SER A 127 -11.26 -18.29 -4.72
CA SER A 127 -11.29 -19.60 -4.09
C SER A 127 -9.98 -20.36 -4.28
N VAL A 128 -9.66 -21.15 -3.27
CA VAL A 128 -8.55 -22.10 -3.31
C VAL A 128 -9.02 -23.37 -4.00
N GLN A 129 -8.30 -23.78 -5.03
CA GLN A 129 -8.58 -25.01 -5.77
C GLN A 129 -7.93 -26.22 -5.10
N GLU A 130 -8.32 -27.43 -5.54
CA GLU A 130 -7.76 -28.69 -5.02
C GLU A 130 -6.23 -28.78 -5.22
N ASP A 131 -5.69 -28.16 -6.27
CA ASP A 131 -4.25 -28.07 -6.55
C ASP A 131 -3.55 -26.93 -5.80
N GLY A 132 -4.28 -26.18 -4.97
CA GLY A 132 -3.81 -25.02 -4.21
C GLY A 132 -3.81 -23.71 -5.00
N SER A 133 -4.16 -23.69 -6.29
CA SER A 133 -4.23 -22.46 -7.08
C SER A 133 -5.33 -21.52 -6.55
N LEU A 134 -5.09 -20.20 -6.63
CA LEU A 134 -6.12 -19.20 -6.31
C LEU A 134 -6.78 -18.67 -7.60
N LEU A 135 -8.09 -18.86 -7.71
CA LEU A 135 -8.88 -18.47 -8.88
C LEU A 135 -10.06 -17.57 -8.48
N ALA A 136 -10.35 -16.52 -9.23
CA ALA A 136 -11.49 -15.63 -9.02
C ALA A 136 -12.71 -16.08 -9.85
N LYS A 137 -13.30 -17.23 -9.51
CA LYS A 137 -14.29 -17.90 -10.37
C LYS A 137 -15.63 -18.26 -9.71
N ASP A 138 -15.76 -18.14 -8.39
CA ASP A 138 -16.95 -18.64 -7.69
C ASP A 138 -18.00 -17.56 -7.46
N ALA A 139 -19.28 -17.90 -7.64
CA ALA A 139 -20.39 -16.96 -7.44
C ALA A 139 -20.65 -16.62 -5.95
N ALA A 140 -20.09 -17.39 -5.02
CA ALA A 140 -20.22 -17.20 -3.58
C ALA A 140 -18.89 -17.46 -2.87
N ALA A 141 -18.69 -16.82 -1.71
CA ALA A 141 -17.52 -17.04 -0.87
C ALA A 141 -17.49 -18.48 -0.34
N LYS A 142 -16.64 -19.32 -0.95
CA LYS A 142 -16.40 -20.70 -0.50
C LYS A 142 -15.26 -20.82 0.49
N ASN A 143 -14.29 -19.90 0.41
CA ASN A 143 -13.12 -19.86 1.26
C ASN A 143 -13.02 -18.50 1.94
N TYR A 144 -12.54 -18.51 3.18
CA TYR A 144 -12.14 -17.31 3.88
C TYR A 144 -10.64 -17.35 4.13
N PHE A 145 -9.99 -16.20 3.96
CA PHE A 145 -8.57 -16.02 4.19
C PHE A 145 -8.38 -15.30 5.50
N HIS A 146 -7.64 -15.93 6.41
CA HIS A 146 -7.27 -15.32 7.67
C HIS A 146 -6.18 -14.28 7.40
N ILE A 147 -6.52 -13.00 7.52
CA ILE A 147 -5.57 -11.89 7.42
C ILE A 147 -4.79 -11.80 8.74
N ILE A 148 -3.46 -11.82 8.63
CA ILE A 148 -2.53 -11.67 9.74
C ILE A 148 -1.69 -10.42 9.49
N LYS A 149 -1.46 -9.62 10.52
CA LYS A 149 -0.60 -8.44 10.42
C LYS A 149 0.86 -8.87 10.36
N GLY A 150 1.52 -8.50 9.26
CA GLY A 150 2.96 -8.63 9.11
C GLY A 150 3.70 -7.42 9.69
N LYS A 151 5.02 -7.42 9.54
CA LYS A 151 5.86 -6.26 9.87
C LYS A 151 5.86 -5.26 8.72
N ASN A 152 6.22 -4.00 9.00
CA ASN A 152 6.41 -2.96 7.98
C ASN A 152 5.18 -2.75 7.07
N GLY A 153 3.97 -2.76 7.64
CA GLY A 153 2.73 -2.53 6.88
C GLY A 153 2.34 -3.66 5.92
N THR A 154 3.01 -4.82 5.99
CA THR A 154 2.62 -6.01 5.22
C THR A 154 1.49 -6.77 5.91
N ILE A 155 0.74 -7.53 5.13
CA ILE A 155 -0.18 -8.55 5.60
C ILE A 155 0.21 -9.92 5.05
N LEU A 156 -0.25 -10.97 5.73
CA LEU A 156 -0.26 -12.32 5.20
C LEU A 156 -1.70 -12.80 5.06
N LEU A 157 -1.96 -13.55 4.01
CA LEU A 157 -3.22 -14.25 3.82
C LEU A 157 -2.99 -15.72 4.11
N ARG A 158 -3.76 -16.30 5.03
CA ARG A 158 -3.67 -17.73 5.36
C ARG A 158 -4.98 -18.43 5.01
N ALA A 159 -4.90 -19.52 4.26
CA ALA A 159 -6.05 -20.36 3.94
C ALA A 159 -6.51 -21.18 5.17
N GLU A 160 -7.68 -21.79 5.08
CA GLU A 160 -8.30 -22.57 6.18
C GLU A 160 -7.45 -23.76 6.65
N ASP A 161 -6.65 -24.34 5.74
CA ASP A 161 -5.71 -25.44 6.03
C ASP A 161 -4.41 -24.97 6.73
N LYS A 162 -4.35 -23.69 7.08
CA LYS A 162 -3.22 -22.98 7.72
C LYS A 162 -2.01 -22.76 6.81
N THR A 163 -2.13 -22.95 5.50
CA THR A 163 -1.08 -22.57 4.54
C THR A 163 -1.17 -21.09 4.18
N TYR A 164 -0.02 -20.46 3.95
CA TYR A 164 0.03 -19.08 3.48
C TYR A 164 -0.22 -19.01 1.98
N VAL A 165 -0.96 -17.99 1.54
CA VAL A 165 -1.03 -17.62 0.13
C VAL A 165 0.33 -17.07 -0.27
N THR A 166 0.87 -17.59 -1.37
CA THR A 166 2.22 -17.33 -1.81
C THR A 166 2.25 -17.03 -3.31
N VAL A 167 3.15 -16.15 -3.72
CA VAL A 167 3.40 -15.89 -5.15
C VAL A 167 4.47 -16.85 -5.67
N ASP A 168 4.11 -17.62 -6.70
CA ASP A 168 5.07 -18.44 -7.43
C ASP A 168 6.07 -17.56 -8.18
N LYS A 169 7.37 -17.68 -7.87
CA LYS A 169 8.40 -16.78 -8.41
C LYS A 169 8.55 -16.84 -9.93
N THR A 170 8.19 -17.97 -10.56
CA THR A 170 8.34 -18.17 -12.00
C THR A 170 7.10 -17.71 -12.74
N THR A 171 5.94 -18.23 -12.34
CA THR A 171 4.67 -17.98 -13.04
C THR A 171 3.97 -16.71 -12.58
N LYS A 172 4.39 -16.14 -11.44
CA LYS A 172 3.76 -15.02 -10.73
C LYS A 172 2.33 -15.30 -10.26
N LYS A 173 1.83 -16.52 -10.44
CA LYS A 173 0.52 -16.97 -9.98
C LYS A 173 0.49 -17.10 -8.46
N LEU A 174 -0.64 -16.76 -7.86
CA LEU A 174 -0.90 -16.99 -6.45
C LEU A 174 -1.39 -18.42 -6.24
N LYS A 175 -0.87 -19.06 -5.19
CA LYS A 175 -1.26 -20.40 -4.74
C LYS A 175 -1.13 -20.51 -3.23
N THR A 176 -1.69 -21.54 -2.63
CA THR A 176 -1.33 -21.93 -1.27
C THR A 176 0.09 -22.50 -1.24
N GLY A 177 0.84 -22.12 -0.21
CA GLY A 177 2.25 -22.44 -0.02
C GLY A 177 2.47 -23.37 1.17
N GLY A 178 3.44 -23.00 2.00
CA GLY A 178 3.76 -23.71 3.23
C GLY A 178 3.04 -23.14 4.44
N LYS A 179 3.26 -23.77 5.60
CA LYS A 179 2.77 -23.28 6.91
C LYS A 179 3.78 -22.40 7.64
N THR A 180 4.95 -22.19 7.04
CA THR A 180 6.00 -21.32 7.54
C THR A 180 6.07 -20.09 6.65
N GLU A 181 6.02 -18.92 7.28
CA GLU A 181 6.11 -17.62 6.60
C GLU A 181 7.42 -17.50 5.82
N LYS A 182 7.33 -16.94 4.61
CA LYS A 182 8.46 -16.50 3.77
C LYS A 182 8.10 -15.20 3.06
N ASP A 183 9.11 -14.54 2.48
CA ASP A 183 8.90 -13.24 1.83
C ASP A 183 7.91 -13.26 0.65
N ALA A 184 7.74 -14.41 0.00
CA ALA A 184 6.76 -14.59 -1.08
C ALA A 184 5.30 -14.62 -0.59
N ASP A 185 5.07 -14.67 0.73
CA ASP A 185 3.74 -14.70 1.37
C ASP A 185 3.28 -13.31 1.84
N LYS A 186 4.14 -12.30 1.69
CA LYS A 186 3.90 -10.94 2.16
C LYS A 186 3.28 -10.09 1.06
N PHE A 187 2.26 -9.34 1.45
CA PHE A 187 1.54 -8.42 0.58
C PHE A 187 1.37 -7.07 1.26
N THR A 188 1.26 -6.00 0.49
CA THR A 188 0.71 -4.72 0.95
C THR A 188 -0.66 -4.51 0.32
N VAL A 189 -1.52 -3.74 1.00
CA VAL A 189 -2.87 -3.45 0.51
C VAL A 189 -3.12 -1.96 0.52
N THR A 190 -3.58 -1.44 -0.61
CA THR A 190 -3.91 -0.02 -0.81
C THR A 190 -5.41 0.10 -1.07
N GLU A 191 -6.10 0.97 -0.35
CA GLU A 191 -7.51 1.29 -0.61
C GLU A 191 -7.62 2.13 -1.89
N MET A 192 -8.40 1.64 -2.85
CA MET A 192 -8.68 2.31 -4.12
C MET A 192 -9.96 3.17 -4.03
N SER A 193 -10.96 2.65 -3.33
CA SER A 193 -12.22 3.34 -3.00
C SER A 193 -12.92 2.59 -1.86
N ASP A 194 -14.09 3.06 -1.42
CA ASP A 194 -14.83 2.47 -0.29
C ASP A 194 -14.95 0.93 -0.40
N SER A 195 -14.22 0.22 0.47
CA SER A 195 -14.14 -1.27 0.54
C SER A 195 -13.54 -1.97 -0.68
N LEU A 196 -12.88 -1.22 -1.57
CA LEU A 196 -12.19 -1.73 -2.75
C LEU A 196 -10.69 -1.56 -2.59
N TYR A 197 -9.95 -2.64 -2.80
CA TYR A 197 -8.55 -2.72 -2.43
C TYR A 197 -7.70 -3.30 -3.56
N ALA A 198 -6.51 -2.74 -3.75
CA ALA A 198 -5.46 -3.31 -4.57
C ALA A 198 -4.46 -4.07 -3.70
N ILE A 199 -4.08 -5.27 -4.11
CA ILE A 199 -3.14 -6.12 -3.37
C ILE A 199 -1.83 -6.15 -4.14
N ARG A 200 -0.71 -5.84 -3.47
CA ARG A 200 0.63 -5.81 -4.08
C ARG A 200 1.52 -6.86 -3.44
N SER A 201 2.24 -7.61 -4.26
CA SER A 201 3.17 -8.63 -3.77
C SER A 201 4.51 -8.02 -3.38
N SER A 202 5.03 -8.38 -2.20
CA SER A 202 6.37 -7.94 -1.76
C SER A 202 7.50 -8.58 -2.57
N VAL A 203 7.28 -9.74 -3.20
CA VAL A 203 8.35 -10.43 -3.97
C VAL A 203 8.41 -9.97 -5.43
N THR A 204 7.30 -9.59 -6.05
CA THR A 204 7.31 -9.07 -7.43
C THR A 204 7.30 -7.55 -7.49
N GLY A 205 6.84 -6.88 -6.44
CA GLY A 205 6.59 -5.44 -6.42
C GLY A 205 5.44 -5.01 -7.33
N LYS A 206 4.62 -5.97 -7.82
CA LYS A 206 3.50 -5.76 -8.75
C LYS A 206 2.16 -6.07 -8.09
N PHE A 207 1.10 -5.55 -8.69
CA PHE A 207 -0.28 -5.77 -8.26
C PHE A 207 -0.82 -7.13 -8.72
N VAL A 208 -1.63 -7.73 -7.85
CA VAL A 208 -2.37 -8.97 -8.09
C VAL A 208 -3.55 -8.67 -9.00
N CYS A 209 -3.67 -9.42 -10.09
CA CYS A 209 -4.70 -9.33 -11.10
C CYS A 209 -5.52 -10.61 -11.14
N ALA A 210 -6.85 -10.49 -11.21
CA ALA A 210 -7.73 -11.56 -11.63
C ALA A 210 -7.83 -11.56 -13.17
N ASP A 211 -6.99 -12.36 -13.83
CA ASP A 211 -6.84 -12.28 -15.29
C ASP A 211 -7.88 -13.11 -16.03
N GLU A 212 -8.93 -12.46 -16.53
CA GLU A 212 -10.02 -13.11 -17.27
C GLU A 212 -9.63 -13.58 -18.67
N ASN A 213 -8.51 -13.12 -19.22
CA ASN A 213 -8.02 -13.64 -20.49
C ASN A 213 -7.44 -15.05 -20.36
N LEU A 214 -7.22 -15.52 -19.13
CA LEU A 214 -6.68 -16.85 -18.85
C LEU A 214 -7.77 -17.78 -18.32
N ALA A 215 -7.70 -19.04 -18.76
CA ALA A 215 -8.65 -20.05 -18.35
C ALA A 215 -8.70 -20.19 -16.82
N GLY A 216 -9.90 -20.10 -16.26
CA GLY A 216 -10.14 -20.22 -14.81
C GLY A 216 -9.88 -18.94 -14.01
N VAL A 217 -9.53 -17.82 -14.64
CA VAL A 217 -9.33 -16.52 -13.99
C VAL A 217 -8.34 -16.59 -12.81
N PRO A 218 -7.08 -16.99 -13.06
CA PRO A 218 -6.07 -17.08 -12.02
C PRO A 218 -5.70 -15.72 -11.44
N LEU A 219 -5.31 -15.72 -10.17
CA LEU A 219 -4.66 -14.56 -9.58
C LEU A 219 -3.17 -14.52 -9.93
N ILE A 220 -2.71 -13.40 -10.51
CA ILE A 220 -1.32 -13.21 -10.98
C ILE A 220 -0.77 -11.87 -10.50
N ALA A 221 0.40 -11.87 -9.86
CA ALA A 221 1.06 -10.65 -9.38
C ALA A 221 2.07 -10.08 -10.40
N ASP A 222 1.56 -9.52 -11.51
CA ASP A 222 2.39 -9.04 -12.64
C ASP A 222 2.06 -7.62 -13.13
N ARG A 223 1.07 -6.93 -12.54
CA ARG A 223 0.60 -5.64 -13.05
C ARG A 223 1.31 -4.44 -12.43
N ASP A 224 1.67 -3.48 -13.27
CA ASP A 224 2.37 -2.26 -12.86
C ASP A 224 1.47 -1.25 -12.14
N SER A 225 0.18 -1.24 -12.46
CA SER A 225 -0.77 -0.29 -11.93
C SER A 225 -2.13 -0.96 -11.72
N PRO A 226 -2.84 -0.63 -10.63
CA PRO A 226 -4.12 -1.22 -10.36
C PRO A 226 -5.23 -0.55 -11.18
N SER A 227 -6.07 -1.37 -11.80
CA SER A 227 -7.32 -0.98 -12.43
C SER A 227 -8.42 -1.96 -12.02
N SER A 228 -9.45 -2.14 -12.85
CA SER A 228 -10.60 -2.98 -12.52
C SER A 228 -10.27 -4.46 -12.29
N TRP A 229 -9.19 -4.99 -12.89
CA TRP A 229 -8.81 -6.40 -12.77
C TRP A 229 -7.92 -6.67 -11.55
N GLU A 230 -7.25 -5.63 -11.06
CA GLU A 230 -6.34 -5.68 -9.91
C GLU A 230 -7.01 -5.22 -8.60
N SER A 231 -8.32 -4.99 -8.64
CA SER A 231 -9.10 -4.46 -7.53
C SER A 231 -10.05 -5.52 -6.97
N PHE A 232 -10.11 -5.62 -5.64
CA PHE A 232 -10.87 -6.63 -4.92
C PHE A 232 -11.69 -6.01 -3.79
N TYR A 233 -12.92 -6.48 -3.62
CA TYR A 233 -13.67 -6.29 -2.39
C TYR A 233 -13.12 -7.26 -1.35
N ILE A 234 -12.72 -6.74 -0.18
CA ILE A 234 -12.24 -7.52 0.96
C ILE A 234 -13.23 -7.31 2.10
N THR A 235 -14.01 -8.35 2.41
CA THR A 235 -15.14 -8.26 3.37
C THR A 235 -14.95 -9.27 4.49
N ALA A 236 -15.05 -8.82 5.74
CA ALA A 236 -15.00 -9.68 6.91
C ALA A 236 -16.15 -10.69 6.91
N LYS A 237 -15.90 -11.88 7.46
CA LYS A 237 -16.91 -12.92 7.69
C LYS A 237 -17.97 -12.50 8.69
#